data_AF-A0A8J6NG22-F1
#
_entry.id   AF-A0A8J6NG22-F1
#
_cell.length_a   1.000
_cell.length_b   1.000
_cell.length_c   1.000
_cell.angle_alpha   90.00
_cell.angle_beta   90.00
_cell.angle_gamma   90.00
#
_symmetry.space_group_name_H-M   'P 1'
#
loop_
_entity.id
_entity.type
_entity.pdbx_description
1 polymer ?
#
loop_
_entity_poly.entity_id
_entity_poly.type
_entity_poly.pdbx_seq_one_letter_code
_entity_poly.pdbx_strand_id
1 'polypeptide(L)'
;MQTYKRRNYFIDKGAQSRFIIGFVISSMVGGIIGVGCFVYFARQKIDATLYSMRLPEMAAGDLLMKEMLLTIGITSIFVLMLFAVTAWRGVKRIDGPLRKMAGAVHHIGEGNLQGEIRVRAQDEFKGLAEELDGMVGNMRSRFSEIRRYAGQMKELSTIGMERGERKERFLHCVREMKKEINTFKV
;
A
#
# COMPACT_ATOMS: atom_id res chain seq x y z
N MET A 1 22.66 -18.26 -25.97
CA MET A 1 22.25 -16.91 -25.52
C MET A 1 20.98 -17.05 -24.71
N GLN A 2 21.02 -16.85 -23.39
CA GLN A 2 19.82 -16.87 -22.56
C GLN A 2 19.12 -15.52 -22.64
N THR A 3 17.90 -15.52 -23.16
CA THR A 3 17.05 -14.33 -23.32
C THR A 3 16.64 -13.82 -21.95
N TYR A 4 17.23 -12.70 -21.52
CA TYR A 4 16.90 -12.04 -20.26
C TYR A 4 15.47 -11.47 -20.34
N LYS A 5 14.48 -12.24 -19.89
CA LYS A 5 13.07 -11.85 -19.87
C LYS A 5 12.90 -10.80 -18.77
N ARG A 6 12.95 -9.51 -19.13
CA ARG A 6 12.68 -8.39 -18.20
C ARG A 6 11.32 -8.63 -17.52
N ARG A 7 11.33 -8.99 -16.24
CA ARG A 7 10.14 -8.92 -15.40
C ARG A 7 9.83 -7.44 -15.24
N ASN A 8 8.79 -6.97 -15.93
CA ASN A 8 8.22 -5.67 -15.67
C ASN A 8 7.68 -5.70 -14.23
N TYR A 9 8.44 -5.11 -13.31
CA TYR A 9 7.89 -4.59 -12.06
C TYR A 9 6.93 -3.46 -12.44
N PHE A 10 5.71 -3.83 -12.83
CA PHE A 10 4.60 -2.91 -12.98
C PHE A 10 4.31 -2.37 -11.57
N ILE A 11 4.92 -1.25 -11.22
CA ILE A 11 4.32 -0.30 -10.29
C ILE A 11 2.92 -0.04 -10.90
N ASP A 12 1.90 -0.59 -10.26
CA ASP A 12 0.57 -0.72 -10.84
C ASP A 12 0.01 0.68 -11.18
N LYS A 13 0.03 1.01 -12.48
CA LYS A 13 -0.46 2.31 -13.01
C LYS A 13 -1.91 2.56 -12.61
N GLY A 14 -2.68 1.50 -12.32
CA GLY A 14 -4.06 1.61 -11.89
C GLY A 14 -4.19 2.36 -10.56
N ALA A 15 -3.35 2.05 -9.60
CA ALA A 15 -3.45 2.63 -8.27
C ALA A 15 -2.95 4.08 -8.20
N GLN A 16 -1.82 4.37 -8.85
CA GLN A 16 -1.30 5.74 -8.97
C GLN A 16 -2.33 6.64 -9.69
N SER A 17 -3.00 6.13 -10.74
CA SER A 17 -4.04 6.91 -11.42
C SER A 17 -5.27 7.15 -10.54
N ARG A 18 -5.70 6.18 -9.71
CA ARG A 18 -6.87 6.36 -8.83
C ARG A 18 -6.63 7.40 -7.73
N PHE A 19 -5.42 7.46 -7.20
CA PHE A 19 -5.02 8.51 -6.26
C PHE A 19 -5.02 9.88 -6.93
N ILE A 20 -4.41 9.98 -8.11
CA ILE A 20 -4.35 11.24 -8.88
C ILE A 20 -5.76 11.68 -9.30
N ILE A 21 -6.59 10.77 -9.80
CA ILE A 21 -7.97 11.07 -10.23
C ILE A 21 -8.80 11.56 -9.04
N GLY A 22 -8.72 10.90 -7.88
CA GLY A 22 -9.42 11.35 -6.67
C GLY A 22 -8.97 12.74 -6.22
N PHE A 23 -7.67 13.01 -6.30
CA PHE A 23 -7.09 14.32 -6.00
C PHE A 23 -7.57 15.41 -6.98
N VAL A 24 -7.56 15.10 -8.28
CA VAL A 24 -7.99 16.01 -9.34
C VAL A 24 -9.48 16.33 -9.22
N ILE A 25 -10.33 15.33 -9.01
CA ILE A 25 -11.78 15.52 -8.83
C ILE A 25 -12.05 16.36 -7.57
N SER A 26 -11.38 16.06 -6.46
CA SER A 26 -11.54 16.86 -5.22
C SER A 26 -11.12 18.31 -5.41
N SER A 27 -10.02 18.55 -6.14
CA SER A 27 -9.54 19.90 -6.46
C SER A 27 -10.51 20.64 -7.39
N MET A 28 -11.04 19.98 -8.42
CA MET A 28 -12.05 20.56 -9.32
C MET A 28 -13.34 20.92 -8.58
N VAL A 29 -13.87 20.03 -7.73
CA VAL A 29 -15.08 20.28 -6.95
C VAL A 29 -14.86 21.45 -5.97
N GLY A 30 -13.71 21.48 -5.28
CA GLY A 30 -13.35 22.59 -4.40
C GLY A 30 -13.26 23.93 -5.15
N GLY A 31 -12.68 23.93 -6.35
CA GLY A 31 -12.60 25.12 -7.21
C GLY A 31 -13.97 25.61 -7.69
N ILE A 32 -14.84 24.71 -8.14
CA ILE A 32 -16.20 25.05 -8.59
C ILE A 32 -17.01 25.66 -7.44
N ILE A 33 -16.94 25.07 -6.24
CA ILE A 33 -17.62 25.59 -5.04
C ILE A 33 -17.04 26.98 -4.69
N GLY A 34 -15.71 27.14 -4.72
CA GLY A 34 -15.06 28.41 -4.44
C GLY A 34 -15.50 29.54 -5.37
N VAL A 35 -15.49 29.28 -6.69
CA VAL A 35 -15.96 30.24 -7.69
C VAL A 35 -17.46 30.52 -7.56
N GLY A 36 -18.28 29.50 -7.31
CA GLY A 36 -19.72 29.64 -7.11
C GLY A 36 -20.07 30.51 -5.91
N CYS A 37 -19.43 30.27 -4.76
CA CYS A 37 -19.58 31.10 -3.57
C CYS A 37 -19.14 32.54 -3.84
N PHE A 38 -18.01 32.75 -4.52
CA PHE A 38 -17.54 34.09 -4.86
C PHE A 38 -18.57 34.86 -5.71
N VAL A 39 -19.11 34.23 -6.76
CA VAL A 39 -20.12 34.85 -7.63
C VAL A 39 -21.42 35.13 -6.87
N TYR A 40 -21.86 34.21 -6.01
CA TYR A 40 -23.08 34.39 -5.21
C TYR A 40 -22.97 35.59 -4.27
N PHE A 41 -21.88 35.68 -3.49
CA PHE A 41 -21.65 36.79 -2.57
C PHE A 41 -21.41 38.12 -3.31
N ALA A 42 -20.70 38.09 -4.43
CA ALA A 42 -20.51 39.28 -5.26
C ALA A 42 -21.85 39.84 -5.77
N ARG A 43 -22.75 38.98 -6.26
CA ARG A 43 -24.08 39.39 -6.73
C ARG A 43 -24.95 39.95 -5.60
N GLN A 44 -25.05 39.25 -4.47
CA GLN A 44 -25.87 39.67 -3.33
C GLN A 44 -25.51 41.09 -2.85
N LYS A 45 -24.24 41.47 -2.89
CA LYS A 45 -23.78 42.79 -2.44
C LYS A 45 -23.72 43.86 -3.51
N ILE A 46 -23.48 43.51 -4.79
CA ILE A 46 -23.67 44.47 -5.89
C ILE A 46 -25.12 44.95 -5.84
N ASP A 47 -26.10 44.05 -5.70
CA ASP A 47 -27.52 44.42 -5.62
C ASP A 47 -27.84 45.26 -4.37
N ALA A 48 -27.27 44.92 -3.21
CA ALA A 48 -27.46 45.70 -1.97
C ALA A 48 -26.82 47.10 -2.02
N THR A 49 -25.70 47.25 -2.74
CA THR A 49 -24.97 48.52 -2.89
C THR A 49 -25.56 49.38 -4.01
N LEU A 50 -26.08 48.76 -5.08
CA LEU A 50 -26.80 49.43 -6.16
C LEU A 50 -28.14 50.00 -5.66
N TYR A 51 -28.83 49.30 -4.74
CA TYR A 51 -30.06 49.80 -4.12
C TYR A 51 -29.83 50.92 -3.09
N SER A 52 -28.68 50.94 -2.43
CA SER A 52 -28.32 51.97 -1.44
C SER A 52 -27.66 53.21 -2.08
N MET A 53 -27.57 53.27 -3.41
CA MET A 53 -27.01 54.40 -4.14
C MET A 53 -27.99 55.57 -4.31
N ARG A 54 -28.62 55.97 -3.19
CA ARG A 54 -28.69 57.39 -2.83
C ARG A 54 -27.52 57.66 -1.87
N LEU A 55 -26.31 57.63 -2.45
CA LEU A 55 -24.96 58.03 -1.96
C LEU A 55 -24.76 58.19 -0.44
N PRO A 56 -23.67 57.60 0.09
CA PRO A 56 -22.48 58.45 0.27
C PRO A 56 -21.17 57.75 -0.09
N GLU A 57 -20.15 58.55 -0.36
CA GLU A 57 -18.74 58.23 -0.66
C GLU A 57 -18.00 57.50 0.48
N MET A 58 -18.56 56.42 1.03
CA MET A 58 -17.79 55.48 1.83
C MET A 58 -17.17 54.49 0.85
N ALA A 59 -15.88 54.67 0.58
CA ALA A 59 -15.04 53.90 -0.32
C ALA A 59 -15.58 52.50 -0.63
N ALA A 60 -16.30 52.37 -1.75
CA ALA A 60 -16.77 51.08 -2.25
C ALA A 60 -15.61 50.07 -2.36
N GLY A 61 -14.40 50.56 -2.60
CA GLY A 61 -13.16 49.77 -2.56
C GLY A 61 -12.89 49.12 -1.21
N ASP A 62 -13.06 49.81 -0.08
CA ASP A 62 -12.67 49.30 1.24
C ASP A 62 -13.65 48.24 1.77
N LEU A 63 -14.95 48.41 1.48
CA LEU A 63 -15.97 47.39 1.75
C LEU A 63 -15.78 46.15 0.88
N LEU A 64 -15.46 46.32 -0.40
CA LEU A 64 -15.21 45.20 -1.32
C LEU A 64 -13.91 44.46 -0.98
N MET A 65 -12.84 45.17 -0.57
CA MET A 65 -11.57 44.55 -0.20
C MET A 65 -11.68 43.69 1.06
N LYS A 66 -12.37 44.17 2.11
CA LYS A 66 -12.56 43.41 3.36
C LYS A 66 -13.36 42.12 3.14
N GLU A 67 -14.37 42.17 2.28
CA GLU A 67 -15.23 41.02 1.96
C GLU A 67 -14.56 40.04 1.00
N MET A 68 -13.75 40.54 0.06
CA MET A 68 -12.91 39.71 -0.80
C MET A 68 -11.89 38.93 0.03
N LEU A 69 -11.24 39.58 1.01
CA LEU A 69 -10.33 38.91 1.94
C LEU A 69 -11.04 37.85 2.80
N LEU A 70 -12.26 38.14 3.27
CA LEU A 70 -13.05 37.18 4.07
C LEU A 70 -13.46 35.96 3.23
N THR A 71 -13.94 36.18 2.00
CA THR A 71 -14.35 35.10 1.08
C THR A 71 -13.16 34.25 0.65
N ILE A 72 -12.02 34.87 0.34
CA ILE A 72 -10.76 34.17 0.05
C ILE A 72 -10.32 33.37 1.28
N GLY A 73 -10.36 33.95 2.48
CA GLY A 73 -10.02 33.26 3.72
C GLY A 73 -10.86 32.00 3.95
N ILE A 74 -12.19 32.10 3.85
CA ILE A 74 -13.10 30.96 4.03
C ILE A 74 -12.86 29.89 2.96
N THR A 75 -12.76 30.28 1.69
CA THR A 75 -12.53 29.33 0.58
C THR A 75 -11.16 28.64 0.69
N SER A 76 -10.10 29.37 1.08
CA SER A 76 -8.78 28.80 1.33
C SER A 76 -8.81 27.79 2.48
N ILE A 77 -9.47 28.08 3.60
CA ILE A 77 -9.62 27.14 4.71
C ILE A 77 -10.37 25.89 4.27
N PHE A 78 -11.43 26.04 3.47
CA PHE A 78 -12.20 24.92 2.97
C PHE A 78 -11.39 24.01 2.03
N VAL A 79 -10.61 24.60 1.11
CA VAL A 79 -9.71 23.85 0.22
C VAL A 79 -8.62 23.13 1.02
N LEU A 80 -8.03 23.79 2.02
CA LEU A 80 -7.04 23.16 2.91
C LEU A 80 -7.65 21.99 3.70
N MET A 81 -8.88 22.13 4.18
CA MET A 81 -9.60 21.04 4.85
C MET A 81 -9.83 19.85 3.92
N LEU A 82 -10.28 20.09 2.68
CA LEU A 82 -10.45 19.03 1.68
C LEU A 82 -9.11 18.34 1.37
N PHE A 83 -8.05 19.12 1.19
CA PHE A 83 -6.70 18.60 0.97
C PHE A 83 -6.25 17.70 2.13
N ALA A 84 -6.39 18.17 3.37
CA ALA A 84 -6.04 17.38 4.56
C ALA A 84 -6.84 16.07 4.65
N VAL A 85 -8.14 16.11 4.33
CA VAL A 85 -9.01 14.93 4.34
C VAL A 85 -8.60 13.91 3.26
N THR A 86 -8.29 14.36 2.04
CA THR A 86 -7.84 13.47 0.97
C THR A 86 -6.47 12.84 1.27
N ALA A 87 -5.53 13.63 1.79
CA ALA A 87 -4.21 13.15 2.21
C ALA A 87 -4.34 12.11 3.33
N TRP A 88 -5.14 12.39 4.36
CA TRP A 88 -5.38 11.47 5.47
C TRP A 88 -5.99 10.14 5.02
N ARG A 89 -6.94 10.19 4.07
CA ARG A 89 -7.49 8.97 3.46
C ARG A 89 -6.44 8.16 2.72
N GLY A 90 -5.51 8.82 2.03
CA GLY A 90 -4.43 8.14 1.34
C GLY A 90 -3.46 7.43 2.27
N VAL A 91 -3.03 8.10 3.34
CA VAL A 91 -2.17 7.50 4.37
C VAL A 91 -2.83 6.26 4.98
N LYS A 92 -4.11 6.34 5.34
CA LYS A 92 -4.85 5.19 5.91
C LYS A 92 -4.98 4.01 4.95
N ARG A 93 -5.06 4.25 3.64
CA ARG A 93 -5.09 3.18 2.64
C ARG A 93 -3.75 2.44 2.54
N ILE A 94 -2.64 3.14 2.76
CA ILE A 94 -1.29 2.57 2.65
C ILE A 94 -0.84 1.90 3.96
N ASP A 95 -1.06 2.54 5.11
CA ASP A 95 -0.54 2.08 6.40
C ASP A 95 -1.08 0.69 6.79
N GLY A 96 -2.37 0.44 6.55
CA GLY A 96 -3.01 -0.82 6.90
C GLY A 96 -2.39 -2.05 6.22
N PRO A 97 -2.34 -2.11 4.88
CA PRO A 97 -1.69 -3.19 4.14
C PRO A 97 -0.21 -3.35 4.48
N LEU A 98 0.52 -2.23 4.63
CA LEU A 98 1.95 -2.26 4.91
C LEU A 98 2.25 -2.86 6.30
N ARG A 99 1.50 -2.46 7.33
CA ARG A 99 1.63 -3.03 8.67
C ARG A 99 1.31 -4.52 8.72
N LYS A 100 0.32 -4.98 7.95
CA LYS A 100 -0.01 -6.41 7.84
C LYS A 100 1.14 -7.21 7.21
N MET A 101 1.72 -6.70 6.14
CA MET A 101 2.89 -7.33 5.52
C MET A 101 4.10 -7.33 6.46
N ALA A 102 4.37 -6.22 7.14
CA ALA A 102 5.45 -6.13 8.12
C ALA A 102 5.26 -7.17 9.25
N GLY A 103 4.04 -7.32 9.77
CA GLY A 103 3.71 -8.35 10.75
C GLY A 103 3.90 -9.77 10.23
N ALA A 104 3.48 -10.04 8.99
CA ALA A 104 3.69 -11.34 8.36
C ALA A 104 5.19 -11.66 8.20
N VAL A 105 5.98 -10.71 7.70
CA VAL A 105 7.44 -10.83 7.57
C VAL A 105 8.10 -11.04 8.92
N HIS A 106 7.62 -10.36 9.97
CA HIS A 106 8.11 -10.58 11.34
C HIS A 106 7.89 -12.02 11.80
N HIS A 107 6.68 -12.56 11.66
CA HIS A 107 6.38 -13.95 12.01
C HIS A 107 7.17 -14.97 11.18
N ILE A 108 7.43 -14.67 9.90
CA ILE A 108 8.31 -15.48 9.06
C ILE A 108 9.75 -15.47 9.60
N GLY A 109 10.23 -14.31 10.06
CA GLY A 109 11.53 -14.16 10.71
C GLY A 109 11.64 -14.95 12.02
N GLU A 110 10.54 -15.11 12.75
CA GLU A 110 10.45 -15.97 13.95
C GLU A 110 10.39 -17.48 13.62
N GLY A 111 10.36 -17.85 12.33
CA GLY A 111 10.27 -19.24 11.87
C GLY A 111 8.83 -19.76 11.71
N ASN A 112 7.81 -18.91 11.91
CA ASN A 112 6.42 -19.27 11.65
C ASN A 112 6.08 -19.11 10.16
N LEU A 113 6.28 -20.19 9.41
CA LEU A 113 5.99 -20.24 7.98
C LEU A 113 4.54 -20.65 7.67
N GLN A 114 3.63 -20.78 8.64
CA GLN A 114 2.25 -21.24 8.39
C GLN A 114 1.30 -20.13 7.93
N GLY A 115 1.67 -18.86 8.16
CA GLY A 115 0.85 -17.71 7.76
C GLY A 115 0.69 -17.59 6.24
N GLU A 116 -0.42 -16.99 5.83
CA GLU A 116 -0.67 -16.57 4.44
C GLU A 116 -0.62 -15.05 4.35
N ILE A 117 0.07 -14.52 3.33
CA ILE A 117 0.19 -13.08 3.14
C ILE A 117 -0.97 -12.61 2.25
N ARG A 118 -2.17 -12.48 2.85
CA ARG A 118 -3.35 -12.00 2.13
C ARG A 118 -3.51 -10.49 2.26
N VAL A 119 -3.49 -9.82 1.11
CA VAL A 119 -3.75 -8.39 0.98
C VAL A 119 -5.01 -8.20 0.12
N ARG A 120 -5.75 -7.11 0.29
CA ARG A 120 -7.01 -6.92 -0.44
C ARG A 120 -6.71 -6.85 -1.94
N ALA A 121 -7.60 -7.43 -2.75
CA ALA A 121 -7.43 -7.57 -4.19
C ALA A 121 -7.28 -6.24 -4.97
N GLN A 122 -7.56 -5.10 -4.34
CA GLN A 122 -7.52 -3.76 -4.92
C GLN A 122 -6.38 -2.89 -4.35
N ASP A 123 -5.53 -3.44 -3.48
CA ASP A 123 -4.39 -2.70 -2.91
C ASP A 123 -3.19 -2.71 -3.85
N GLU A 124 -2.47 -1.59 -3.86
CA GLU A 124 -1.21 -1.32 -4.57
C GLU A 124 -0.15 -2.41 -4.37
N PHE A 125 -0.24 -3.09 -3.23
CA PHE A 125 0.77 -4.00 -2.73
C PHE A 125 0.48 -5.47 -3.05
N LYS A 126 -0.56 -5.77 -3.84
CA LYS A 126 -0.92 -7.13 -4.20
C LYS A 126 0.25 -7.89 -4.84
N GLY A 127 0.96 -7.28 -5.78
CA GLY A 127 2.13 -7.92 -6.43
C GLY A 127 3.23 -8.26 -5.43
N LEU A 128 3.52 -7.36 -4.49
CA LEU A 128 4.48 -7.62 -3.41
C LEU A 128 4.00 -8.74 -2.49
N ALA A 129 2.71 -8.76 -2.14
CA ALA A 129 2.11 -9.80 -1.32
C ALA A 129 2.23 -11.18 -1.98
N GLU A 130 1.95 -11.28 -3.28
CA GLU A 130 2.09 -12.51 -4.07
C GLU A 130 3.55 -12.97 -4.15
N GLU A 131 4.50 -12.05 -4.34
CA GLU A 131 5.93 -12.39 -4.33
C GLU A 131 6.40 -12.89 -2.96
N LEU A 132 5.97 -12.24 -1.87
CA LEU A 132 6.29 -12.66 -0.50
C LEU A 132 5.65 -14.01 -0.17
N ASP A 133 4.39 -14.24 -0.55
CA ASP A 133 3.70 -15.51 -0.32
C ASP A 133 4.39 -16.65 -1.08
N GLY A 134 4.79 -16.40 -2.33
CA GLY A 134 5.60 -17.34 -3.11
C GLY A 134 6.96 -17.65 -2.48
N MET A 135 7.63 -16.66 -1.89
CA MET A 135 8.86 -16.85 -1.13
C MET A 135 8.63 -17.76 0.09
N VAL A 136 7.60 -17.49 0.88
CA VAL A 136 7.23 -18.29 2.06
C VAL A 136 6.87 -19.72 1.66
N GLY A 137 6.10 -19.90 0.59
CA GLY A 137 5.76 -21.21 0.04
C GLY A 137 7.00 -22.03 -0.33
N ASN A 138 7.98 -21.39 -0.99
CA ASN A 138 9.26 -22.03 -1.32
C ASN A 138 10.05 -22.43 -0.07
N MET A 139 10.12 -21.55 0.94
CA MET A 139 10.77 -21.87 2.23
C MET A 139 10.07 -23.05 2.91
N ARG A 140 8.74 -23.01 3.00
CA ARG A 140 7.92 -24.06 3.62
C ARG A 140 8.14 -25.42 2.95
N SER A 141 8.14 -25.46 1.62
CA SER A 141 8.39 -26.68 0.86
C SER A 141 9.77 -27.28 1.17
N ARG A 142 10.82 -26.45 1.22
CA ARG A 142 12.19 -26.91 1.52
C ARG A 142 12.32 -27.41 2.95
N PHE A 143 11.76 -26.69 3.92
CA PHE A 143 11.75 -27.15 5.32
C PHE A 143 10.97 -28.47 5.49
N SER A 144 9.90 -28.66 4.72
CA SER A 144 9.16 -29.93 4.69
C SER A 144 10.04 -31.08 4.20
N GLU A 145 10.82 -30.88 3.13
CA GLU A 145 11.76 -31.89 2.61
C GLU A 145 12.85 -32.22 3.63
N ILE A 146 13.45 -31.20 4.27
CA ILE A 146 14.44 -31.40 5.35
C ILE A 146 13.83 -32.22 6.49
N ARG A 147 12.59 -31.89 6.92
CA ARG A 147 11.89 -32.63 7.97
C ARG A 147 11.58 -34.08 7.55
N ARG A 148 11.26 -34.31 6.28
CA ARG A 148 11.05 -35.66 5.72
C ARG A 148 12.31 -36.50 5.82
N TYR A 149 13.47 -35.97 5.38
CA TYR A 149 14.74 -36.68 5.49
C TYR A 149 15.14 -36.93 6.95
N ALA A 150 14.89 -35.97 7.85
CA ALA A 150 15.10 -36.17 9.28
C ALA A 150 14.23 -37.29 9.88
N GLY A 151 12.97 -37.38 9.46
CA GLY A 151 12.06 -38.47 9.84
C GLY A 151 12.56 -39.84 9.35
N GLN A 152 12.95 -39.93 8.07
CA GLN A 152 13.51 -41.14 7.48
C GLN A 152 14.77 -41.61 8.22
N MET A 153 15.66 -40.69 8.61
CA MET A 153 16.85 -41.02 9.40
C MET A 153 16.50 -41.61 10.77
N LYS A 154 15.46 -41.07 11.44
CA LYS A 154 14.99 -41.58 12.73
C LYS A 154 14.38 -42.98 12.59
N GLU A 155 13.61 -43.25 11.54
CA GLU A 155 13.09 -44.59 11.25
C GLU A 155 14.23 -45.58 10.98
N LEU A 156 15.22 -45.21 10.16
CA LEU A 156 16.39 -46.05 9.88
C LEU A 156 17.21 -46.39 11.13
N SER A 157 17.19 -45.54 12.17
CA SER A 157 17.85 -45.84 13.45
C SER A 157 17.10 -46.85 14.33
N THR A 158 15.79 -47.01 14.12
CA THR A 158 14.94 -47.91 14.94
C THR A 158 14.69 -49.26 14.28
N ILE A 159 14.80 -49.35 12.96
CA ILE A 159 14.59 -50.60 12.22
C ILE A 159 15.85 -51.48 12.24
N GLY A 160 15.66 -52.79 12.48
CA GLY A 160 16.69 -53.83 12.40
C GLY A 160 17.10 -54.17 10.97
N MET A 161 17.58 -53.20 10.19
CA MET A 161 18.13 -53.42 8.84
C MET A 161 19.55 -54.01 8.89
N GLU A 162 19.99 -54.71 7.85
CA GLU A 162 21.40 -55.10 7.73
C GLU A 162 22.33 -53.88 7.79
N ARG A 163 23.50 -54.06 8.42
CA ARG A 163 24.41 -52.95 8.78
C ARG A 163 24.90 -52.17 7.54
N GLY A 164 25.01 -52.84 6.38
CA GLY A 164 25.41 -52.24 5.11
C GLY A 164 24.31 -51.35 4.51
N GLU A 165 23.12 -51.92 4.28
CA GLU A 165 21.99 -51.22 3.65
C GLU A 165 21.53 -50.00 4.48
N ARG A 166 21.52 -50.15 5.82
CA ARG A 166 21.19 -49.06 6.75
C ARG A 166 22.15 -47.87 6.60
N LYS A 167 23.45 -48.15 6.46
CA LYS A 167 24.49 -47.12 6.32
C LYS A 167 24.33 -46.37 4.99
N GLU A 168 24.06 -47.07 3.89
CA GLU A 168 23.83 -46.44 2.59
C GLU A 168 22.59 -45.55 2.58
N ARG A 169 21.45 -46.03 3.07
CA ARG A 169 20.21 -45.23 3.14
C ARG A 169 20.36 -44.00 4.03
N PHE A 170 21.07 -44.14 5.15
CA PHE A 170 21.37 -43.02 6.04
C PHE A 170 22.25 -41.98 5.35
N LEU A 171 23.33 -42.40 4.68
CA LEU A 171 24.22 -41.52 3.92
C LEU A 171 23.49 -40.81 2.77
N HIS A 172 22.54 -41.50 2.12
CA HIS A 172 21.68 -40.90 1.11
C HIS A 172 20.81 -39.78 1.69
N CYS A 173 20.12 -40.02 2.81
CA CYS A 173 19.29 -39.00 3.47
C CYS A 173 20.12 -37.77 3.90
N VAL A 174 21.32 -37.98 4.45
CA VAL A 174 22.23 -36.88 4.82
C VAL A 174 22.67 -36.08 3.60
N ARG A 175 22.96 -36.76 2.48
CA ARG A 175 23.37 -36.09 1.23
C ARG A 175 22.27 -35.21 0.66
N GLU A 176 21.04 -35.72 0.60
CA GLU A 176 19.90 -34.96 0.07
C GLU A 176 19.52 -33.81 1.00
N MET A 177 19.52 -34.03 2.32
CA MET A 177 19.32 -32.95 3.30
C MET A 177 20.40 -31.85 3.14
N LYS A 178 21.66 -32.23 2.92
CA LYS A 178 22.76 -31.27 2.68
C LYS A 178 22.57 -30.49 1.38
N LYS A 179 22.03 -31.09 0.32
CA LYS A 179 21.68 -30.39 -0.92
C LYS A 179 20.60 -29.33 -0.69
N GLU A 180 19.54 -29.67 0.03
CA GLU A 180 18.47 -28.70 0.34
C GLU A 180 18.98 -27.54 1.19
N ILE A 181 19.82 -27.82 2.20
CA ILE A 181 20.44 -26.78 3.03
C ILE A 181 21.38 -25.89 2.20
N ASN A 182 22.24 -26.48 1.36
CA ASN A 182 23.15 -25.71 0.49
C ASN A 182 22.44 -24.85 -0.56
N THR A 183 21.14 -25.07 -0.78
CA THR A 183 20.36 -24.19 -1.66
C THR A 183 20.09 -22.84 -1.00
N PHE A 184 20.05 -22.79 0.33
CA PHE A 184 20.10 -21.53 1.05
C PHE A 184 21.55 -21.03 1.03
N LYS A 185 21.77 -19.89 0.35
CA LYS A 185 23.06 -19.19 0.38
C LYS A 185 23.19 -18.49 1.73
N VAL A 186 23.62 -19.24 2.75
CA VAL A 186 23.99 -18.74 4.08
C VAL A 186 25.50 -18.59 4.15
#